data_AF-A0A093IVB2-F1
#
_entry.id   AF-A0A093IVB2-F1
#
_cell.length_a   1.000
_cell.length_b   1.000
_cell.length_c   1.000
_cell.angle_alpha   90.00
_cell.angle_beta   90.00
_cell.angle_gamma   90.00
#
_symmetry.space_group_name_H-M   'P 1'
#
loop_
_entity.id
_entity.type
_entity.pdbx_description
1 polymer ?
#
loop_
_entity_poly.entity_id
_entity_poly.type
_entity_poly.pdbx_seq_one_letter_code
_entity_poly.pdbx_strand_id
1 'polypeptide(L)'
;LKVRVVRSSPPSSQFKATFQESYQVYKRYQMVIHKDPPDKPTINQFTRFLCDSPLEAENAPNGPECGYGSFHQQYWLDGKIIAVGVIDILPYCVSSVYLYYDPDYSFLSLGVYSALR
;
A
#
# COMPACT_ATOMS: atom_id res chain seq x y z
N LEU A 1 -0.92 -16.73 1.54
CA LEU A 1 -0.99 -15.26 1.37
C LEU A 1 -1.59 -14.63 2.61
N LYS A 2 -0.83 -13.79 3.34
CA LYS A 2 -1.30 -13.06 4.52
C LYS A 2 -1.50 -11.59 4.15
N VAL A 3 -2.60 -10.98 4.58
CA VAL A 3 -2.86 -9.55 4.35
C VAL A 3 -2.70 -8.79 5.65
N ARG A 4 -2.06 -7.62 5.59
CA ARG A 4 -1.89 -6.71 6.74
C ARG A 4 -2.26 -5.30 6.31
N VAL A 5 -3.11 -4.63 7.08
CA VAL A 5 -3.43 -3.21 6.88
C VAL A 5 -2.58 -2.41 7.85
N VAL A 6 -1.73 -1.52 7.33
CA VAL A 6 -0.83 -0.69 8.16
C VAL A 6 -1.08 0.79 7.85
N ARG A 7 -1.23 1.60 8.89
CA ARG A 7 -1.55 3.03 8.74
C ARG A 7 -0.35 3.81 8.20
N SER A 8 -0.55 4.52 7.07
CA SER A 8 0.48 5.32 6.42
C SER A 8 0.50 6.76 6.94
N SER A 9 -0.67 7.32 7.28
CA SER A 9 -0.81 8.69 7.80
C SER A 9 -1.71 8.74 9.05
N PRO A 10 -1.21 9.23 10.21
CA PRO A 10 0.22 9.31 10.53
C PRO A 10 0.87 7.92 10.53
N PRO A 11 2.17 7.80 10.23
CA PRO A 11 2.82 6.52 9.99
C PRO A 11 2.91 5.68 11.28
N SER A 12 2.26 4.51 11.28
CA SER A 12 2.36 3.51 12.34
C SER A 12 3.76 2.88 12.45
N SER A 13 4.05 2.24 13.58
CA SER A 13 5.32 1.52 13.77
C SER A 13 5.53 0.42 12.71
N GLN A 14 4.46 -0.31 12.38
CA GLN A 14 4.45 -1.36 11.37
C GLN A 14 4.73 -0.78 9.99
N PHE A 15 4.06 0.33 9.62
CA PHE A 15 4.31 1.03 8.37
C PHE A 15 5.79 1.44 8.24
N LYS A 16 6.36 2.07 9.27
CA LYS A 16 7.78 2.45 9.31
C LYS A 16 8.70 1.24 9.14
N ALA A 17 8.41 0.13 9.82
CA ALA A 17 9.21 -1.09 9.74
C ALA A 17 9.22 -1.72 8.33
N THR A 18 8.14 -1.54 7.57
CA THR A 18 7.98 -2.12 6.23
C THR A 18 8.20 -1.13 5.08
N PHE A 19 8.43 0.15 5.40
CA PHE A 19 8.47 1.24 4.41
C PHE A 19 9.46 0.97 3.28
N GLN A 20 10.68 0.55 3.63
CA GLN A 20 11.73 0.30 2.65
C GLN A 20 11.37 -0.87 1.73
N GLU A 21 10.77 -1.94 2.26
CA GLU A 21 10.34 -3.10 1.48
C GLU A 21 9.21 -2.73 0.51
N SER A 22 8.18 -2.03 1.00
CA SER A 22 7.10 -1.49 0.15
C SER A 22 7.63 -0.58 -0.95
N TYR A 23 8.58 0.31 -0.63
CA TYR A 23 9.23 1.16 -1.64
C TYR A 23 9.97 0.35 -2.72
N GLN A 24 10.67 -0.73 -2.36
CA GLN A 24 11.34 -1.57 -3.37
C GLN A 24 10.35 -2.25 -4.32
N VAL A 25 9.21 -2.72 -3.81
CA VAL A 25 8.13 -3.27 -4.66
C VAL A 25 7.60 -2.20 -5.60
N TYR A 26 7.31 -0.99 -5.10
CA TYR A 26 6.89 0.15 -5.92
C TYR A 26 7.92 0.48 -7.00
N LYS A 27 9.20 0.59 -6.63
CA LYS A 27 10.29 0.92 -7.56
C LYS A 27 10.38 -0.09 -8.69
N ARG A 28 10.38 -1.39 -8.37
CA ARG A 28 10.41 -2.47 -9.36
C ARG A 28 9.18 -2.43 -10.26
N TYR A 29 7.99 -2.21 -9.67
CA TYR A 29 6.75 -2.06 -10.42
C TYR A 29 6.82 -0.89 -11.42
N GLN A 30 7.24 0.30 -11.01
CA GLN A 30 7.37 1.46 -11.89
C GLN A 30 8.35 1.18 -13.04
N MET A 31 9.51 0.58 -12.75
CA MET A 31 10.52 0.29 -13.76
C MET A 31 10.06 -0.77 -14.77
N VAL A 32 9.38 -1.83 -14.32
CA VAL A 32 9.01 -2.95 -15.20
C VAL A 32 7.69 -2.72 -15.92
N ILE A 33 6.67 -2.22 -15.22
CA ILE A 33 5.32 -2.05 -15.75
C ILE A 33 5.17 -0.69 -16.43
N HIS A 34 5.61 0.39 -15.77
CA HIS A 34 5.50 1.75 -16.32
C HIS A 34 6.72 2.18 -17.16
N LYS A 35 7.78 1.36 -17.23
CA LYS A 35 9.01 1.63 -17.99
C LYS A 35 9.74 2.91 -17.53
N ASP A 36 9.56 3.26 -16.26
CA ASP A 36 10.27 4.40 -15.68
C ASP A 36 11.78 4.12 -15.57
N PRO A 37 12.64 5.12 -15.85
CA PRO A 37 14.08 4.96 -15.64
C PRO A 37 14.40 4.85 -14.13
N PRO A 38 15.53 4.22 -13.76
CA PRO A 38 15.81 3.80 -12.37
C PRO A 38 15.97 4.94 -11.36
N ASP A 39 16.20 6.16 -11.83
CA ASP A 39 16.34 7.41 -11.07
C ASP A 39 15.01 8.14 -10.85
N LYS A 40 13.96 7.81 -11.61
CA LYS A 40 12.65 8.44 -11.48
C LYS A 40 11.89 8.03 -10.21
N PRO A 41 11.63 6.74 -9.91
CA PRO A 41 10.83 6.32 -8.75
C PRO A 41 11.62 6.46 -7.45
N THR A 42 11.83 7.70 -7.00
CA THR A 42 12.55 8.05 -5.78
C THR A 42 11.69 7.82 -4.53
N ILE A 43 12.34 7.70 -3.37
CA ILE A 43 11.65 7.66 -2.07
C ILE A 43 10.74 8.87 -1.90
N ASN A 44 11.20 10.08 -2.26
CA ASN A 44 10.40 11.29 -2.11
C ASN A 44 9.12 11.26 -2.95
N GLN A 45 9.18 10.75 -4.18
CA GLN A 45 7.99 10.57 -5.01
C GLN A 45 7.05 9.53 -4.42
N PHE A 46 7.58 8.38 -3.97
CA PHE A 46 6.80 7.34 -3.30
C PHE A 46 6.08 7.87 -2.05
N THR A 47 6.79 8.61 -1.19
CA THR A 47 6.23 9.19 0.03
C THR A 47 5.11 10.17 -0.30
N ARG A 48 5.39 11.17 -1.15
CA ARG A 48 4.41 12.20 -1.50
C ARG A 48 3.18 11.67 -2.21
N PHE A 49 3.34 10.63 -3.03
CA PHE A 49 2.24 10.10 -3.83
C PHE A 49 1.42 9.05 -3.09
N LEU A 50 2.08 8.14 -2.35
CA LEU A 50 1.44 6.93 -1.84
C LEU A 50 1.45 6.79 -0.32
N CYS A 51 2.17 7.64 0.42
CA CYS A 51 2.29 7.52 1.88
C CYS A 51 1.61 8.67 2.61
N ASP A 52 1.89 9.89 2.17
CA ASP A 52 1.33 11.12 2.72
C ASP A 52 -0.16 11.21 2.35
N SER A 53 -0.97 11.67 3.28
CA SER A 53 -2.40 11.86 3.07
C SER A 53 -2.91 13.05 3.87
N PRO A 54 -3.83 13.85 3.31
CA PRO A 54 -4.49 14.93 4.03
C PRO A 54 -5.59 14.43 4.98
N LEU A 55 -5.94 13.13 4.93
CA LEU A 55 -6.97 12.56 5.80
C LEU A 55 -6.49 12.51 7.25
N GLU A 56 -7.35 12.99 8.15
CA GLU A 56 -7.11 12.88 9.59
C GLU A 56 -7.48 11.47 10.08
N ALA A 57 -6.59 10.90 10.88
CA ALA A 57 -6.82 9.60 11.49
C ALA A 57 -7.86 9.72 12.61
N GLU A 58 -8.90 8.90 12.56
CA GLU A 58 -9.97 8.88 13.56
C GLU A 58 -10.24 7.46 14.05
N ASN A 59 -10.44 7.30 15.36
CA ASN A 59 -10.93 6.04 15.95
C ASN A 59 -12.32 6.31 16.52
N ALA A 60 -13.36 6.05 15.72
CA ALA A 60 -14.74 6.18 16.16
C ALA A 60 -15.17 4.96 17.00
N PRO A 61 -16.05 5.11 18.02
CA PRO A 61 -16.51 3.99 18.86
C PRO A 61 -17.17 2.85 18.08
N ASN A 62 -17.82 3.15 16.95
CA ASN A 62 -18.46 2.19 16.07
C ASN A 62 -17.71 2.03 14.73
N GLY A 63 -16.44 2.47 14.69
CA GLY A 63 -15.58 2.37 13.50
C GLY A 63 -14.87 1.02 13.40
N PRO A 64 -14.14 0.78 12.30
CA PRO A 64 -13.29 -0.40 12.17
C PRO A 64 -12.17 -0.38 13.22
N GLU A 65 -11.71 -1.55 13.65
CA GLU A 65 -10.62 -1.68 14.65
C GLU A 65 -9.34 -0.94 14.24
N CYS A 66 -9.07 -0.88 12.92
CA CYS A 66 -7.92 -0.14 12.39
C CYS A 66 -8.11 1.39 12.35
N GLY A 67 -9.32 1.89 12.61
CA GLY A 67 -9.73 3.29 12.50
C GLY A 67 -9.92 3.75 11.05
N TYR A 68 -10.37 5.00 10.89
CA TYR A 68 -10.46 5.69 9.61
C TYR A 68 -9.13 6.38 9.25
N GLY A 69 -8.91 6.62 7.97
CA GLY A 69 -7.72 7.29 7.42
C GLY A 69 -7.09 6.53 6.25
N SER A 70 -5.80 6.77 6.02
CA SER A 70 -5.04 6.16 4.90
C SER A 70 -4.11 5.04 5.35
N PHE A 71 -4.08 3.97 4.55
CA PHE A 71 -3.40 2.73 4.87
C PHE A 71 -2.71 2.10 3.65
N HIS A 72 -1.67 1.32 3.94
CA HIS A 72 -1.13 0.32 3.01
C HIS A 72 -1.68 -1.05 3.38
N GLN A 73 -2.46 -1.65 2.49
CA GLN A 73 -2.86 -3.04 2.54
C GLN A 73 -1.79 -3.91 1.87
N GLN A 74 -0.94 -4.51 2.70
CA GLN A 74 0.22 -5.30 2.28
C GLN A 74 -0.14 -6.77 2.11
N TYR A 75 0.28 -7.35 0.99
CA TYR A 75 0.10 -8.76 0.65
C TYR A 75 1.42 -9.50 0.84
N TRP A 76 1.43 -10.45 1.77
CA TRP A 76 2.61 -11.18 2.20
C TRP A 76 2.59 -12.63 1.74
N LEU A 77 3.66 -13.07 1.10
CA LEU A 77 3.91 -14.46 0.72
C LEU A 77 5.33 -14.83 1.13
N ASP A 78 5.47 -15.92 1.88
CA ASP A 78 6.75 -16.46 2.36
C ASP A 78 7.66 -15.41 3.02
N GLY A 79 7.04 -14.55 3.84
CA GLY A 79 7.75 -13.51 4.60
C GLY A 79 8.14 -12.27 3.78
N LYS A 80 7.70 -12.15 2.52
CA LYS A 80 7.96 -10.99 1.65
C LYS A 80 6.68 -10.27 1.27
N ILE A 81 6.74 -8.95 1.12
CA ILE A 81 5.67 -8.16 0.50
C ILE A 81 5.71 -8.35 -1.01
N ILE A 82 4.63 -8.88 -1.57
CA ILE A 82 4.49 -9.09 -3.03
C ILE A 82 3.55 -8.10 -3.69
N ALA A 83 2.71 -7.41 -2.91
CA ALA A 83 1.87 -6.31 -3.39
C ALA A 83 1.49 -5.37 -2.25
N VAL A 84 1.13 -4.16 -2.60
CA VAL A 84 0.56 -3.18 -1.68
C VAL A 84 -0.58 -2.42 -2.38
N GLY A 85 -1.76 -2.48 -1.78
CA GLY A 85 -2.87 -1.58 -2.08
C GLY A 85 -2.78 -0.34 -1.19
N VAL A 86 -2.85 0.84 -1.77
CA VAL A 86 -3.00 2.10 -1.05
C VAL A 86 -4.49 2.38 -0.98
N ILE A 87 -5.03 2.37 0.24
CA ILE A 87 -6.45 2.47 0.49
C ILE A 87 -6.76 3.55 1.52
N ASP A 88 -7.92 4.18 1.36
CA ASP A 88 -8.52 5.01 2.40
C ASP A 88 -9.74 4.30 2.95
N ILE A 89 -9.80 4.16 4.28
CA ILE A 89 -10.96 3.63 4.98
C ILE A 89 -11.71 4.82 5.55
N LEU A 90 -12.92 5.04 5.05
CA LEU A 90 -13.79 6.16 5.39
C LEU A 90 -15.11 5.63 5.99
N PRO A 91 -15.91 6.47 6.67
CA PRO A 91 -17.13 6.02 7.35
C PRO A 91 -18.14 5.27 6.48
N TYR A 92 -18.17 5.55 5.17
CA TYR A 92 -19.17 5.01 4.25
C TYR A 92 -18.58 4.27 3.05
N CYS A 93 -17.25 4.20 2.93
CA CYS A 93 -16.61 3.53 1.81
C CYS A 93 -15.15 3.15 2.10
N VAL A 94 -14.64 2.26 1.27
CA VAL A 94 -13.20 2.03 1.11
C VAL A 94 -12.81 2.54 -0.27
N SER A 95 -11.89 3.49 -0.32
CA SER A 95 -11.30 3.99 -1.55
C SER A 95 -10.05 3.20 -1.87
N SER A 96 -9.96 2.65 -3.08
CA SER A 96 -8.72 2.03 -3.59
C SER A 96 -7.99 3.05 -4.46
N VAL A 97 -6.94 3.67 -3.91
CA VAL A 97 -6.21 4.77 -4.55
C VAL A 97 -5.24 4.25 -5.60
N TYR A 98 -4.43 3.24 -5.24
CA TYR A 98 -3.40 2.71 -6.12
C TYR A 98 -3.01 1.29 -5.72
N LEU A 99 -2.58 0.47 -6.67
CA LEU A 99 -2.03 -0.85 -6.41
C LEU A 99 -0.70 -0.99 -7.16
N TYR A 100 0.32 -1.48 -6.46
CA TYR A 100 1.57 -1.91 -7.06
C TYR A 100 1.97 -3.28 -6.52
N TYR A 101 2.68 -4.05 -7.33
CA TYR A 101 3.07 -5.42 -7.01
C TYR A 101 4.43 -5.77 -7.58
N ASP A 102 5.06 -6.81 -7.03
CA ASP A 102 6.30 -7.35 -7.58
C ASP A 102 5.97 -8.09 -8.89
N PRO A 103 6.50 -7.64 -10.05
CA PRO A 103 6.19 -8.22 -11.36
C PRO A 103 6.42 -9.73 -11.49
N ASP A 104 7.30 -10.31 -10.66
CA ASP A 104 7.58 -11.75 -10.65
C ASP A 104 6.36 -12.57 -10.20
N TYR A 105 5.40 -11.92 -9.52
CA TYR A 105 4.14 -12.52 -9.05
C TYR A 105 2.94 -12.13 -9.93
N SER A 106 3.17 -11.60 -11.13
CA SER A 106 2.10 -11.22 -12.08
C SER A 106 1.12 -12.36 -12.39
N PHE A 107 1.59 -13.60 -12.39
CA PHE A 107 0.78 -14.80 -12.61
C PHE A 107 -0.33 -15.02 -11.56
N LEU A 108 -0.24 -14.38 -10.39
CA LEU A 108 -1.27 -14.44 -9.35
C LEU A 108 -2.45 -13.48 -9.60
N SER A 109 -2.37 -12.64 -10.64
CA SER A 109 -3.40 -11.64 -10.96
C SER A 109 -3.78 -10.76 -9.76
N LEU A 110 -2.77 -10.23 -9.08
CA LEU A 110 -2.91 -9.53 -7.79
C LEU A 110 -3.88 -8.34 -7.84
N GLY A 111 -4.05 -7.70 -9.00
CA GLY A 111 -5.06 -6.65 -9.20
C GLY A 111 -6.51 -7.14 -9.15
N VAL A 112 -6.78 -8.33 -9.69
CA VAL A 112 -8.11 -8.95 -9.59
C VAL A 112 -8.33 -9.44 -8.16
N TYR A 113 -7.33 -10.09 -7.59
CA TYR A 113 -7.40 -10.59 -6.22
C TYR A 113 -7.68 -9.47 -5.21
N SER A 114 -7.01 -8.32 -5.35
CA SER A 114 -7.22 -7.18 -4.45
C SER A 114 -8.62 -6.57 -4.54
N ALA A 115 -9.27 -6.66 -5.71
CA ALA A 115 -10.59 -6.07 -5.94
C ALA A 115 -11.76 -6.95 -5.46
N LEU A 116 -11.55 -8.27 -5.33
CA LEU A 116 -12.59 -9.23 -4.95
C LEU A 116 -12.63 -9.59 -3.45
N ARG A 117 -11.72 -9.03 -2.65
CA ARG A 117 -11.51 -9.43 -1.26
C ARG A 117 -12.13 -8.44 -0.26
#